data_AF-A0A2K1JXY4-F1
#
_entry.id   AF-A0A2K1JXY4-F1
#
_cell.length_a   1.000
_cell.length_b   1.000
_cell.length_c   1.000
_cell.angle_alpha   90.00
_cell.angle_beta   90.00
_cell.angle_gamma   90.00
#
_symmetry.space_group_name_H-M   'P 1'
#
loop_
_entity.id
_entity.type
_entity.pdbx_description
1 polymer ?
#
loop_
_entity_poly.entity_id
_entity_poly.type
_entity_poly.pdbx_seq_one_letter_code
_entity_poly.pdbx_strand_id
1 'polypeptide(L)' 'MKLLKSFQSRLENLVSLEELNFSKYRKLKKLSKGFKSLTCLKKLKVWKCEALEEFS' A
#
# COMPACT_ATOMS: atom_id res chain seq x y z
N MET A 1 -10.15 -3.79 -11.60
CA MET A 1 -9.65 -4.16 -10.25
C MET A 1 -8.42 -5.08 -10.24
N LYS A 2 -7.93 -5.61 -11.39
CA LYS A 2 -6.79 -6.55 -11.42
C LYS A 2 -5.45 -5.94 -10.95
N LEU A 3 -5.15 -4.70 -11.33
CA LEU A 3 -3.88 -4.02 -11.00
C LEU A 3 -3.67 -3.78 -9.50
N LEU A 4 -4.74 -3.58 -8.73
CA LEU A 4 -4.64 -3.34 -7.30
C LEU A 4 -4.31 -4.63 -6.54
N LYS A 5 -4.96 -5.74 -6.92
CA LYS A 5 -4.68 -7.07 -6.35
C LYS A 5 -3.24 -7.51 -6.65
N SER A 6 -2.77 -7.31 -7.89
CA SER A 6 -1.39 -7.65 -8.26
C SER A 6 -0.33 -6.77 -7.57
N PHE A 7 -0.67 -5.50 -7.29
CA PHE A 7 0.21 -4.64 -6.51
C PHE A 7 0.32 -5.12 -5.06
N GLN A 8 -0.82 -5.42 -4.43
CA GLN A 8 -0.87 -5.88 -3.04
C GLN A 8 -0.15 -7.21 -2.82
N SER A 9 -0.28 -8.17 -3.74
CA SER A 9 0.44 -9.46 -3.65
C SER A 9 1.96 -9.28 -3.79
N ARG A 10 2.43 -8.26 -4.52
CA ARG A 10 3.87 -7.97 -4.61
C ARG A 10 4.44 -7.39 -3.32
N LEU A 11 3.62 -6.71 -2.52
CA LEU A 11 4.05 -6.17 -1.23
C LEU A 11 4.31 -7.28 -0.21
N GLU A 12 3.63 -8.44 -0.33
CA GLU A 12 3.76 -9.57 0.62
C GLU A 12 5.19 -10.06 0.82
N ASN A 13 6.07 -9.89 -0.18
CA ASN A 13 7.46 -10.32 -0.14
C ASN A 13 8.45 -9.20 0.23
N LEU A 14 7.98 -7.96 0.43
CA LEU A 14 8.82 -6.80 0.69
C LEU A 14 9.01 -6.58 2.20
N VAL A 15 9.29 -7.65 2.95
CA VAL A 15 9.36 -7.65 4.41
C VAL A 15 10.44 -6.72 4.97
N SER A 16 11.55 -6.55 4.24
CA SER A 16 12.66 -5.67 4.61
C SER A 16 12.51 -4.23 4.11
N LEU A 17 11.37 -3.86 3.52
CA LEU A 17 11.16 -2.53 2.95
C LEU A 17 10.98 -1.49 4.06
N GLU A 18 11.89 -0.51 4.13
CA GLU A 18 11.81 0.54 5.15
C GLU A 18 11.05 1.79 4.70
N GLU A 19 11.01 2.06 3.39
CA GLU A 19 10.34 3.24 2.85
C GLU A 19 9.47 2.86 1.65
N LEU A 20 8.20 3.28 1.68
CA LEU A 20 7.25 3.08 0.60
C LEU A 20 6.58 4.41 0.25
N ASN A 21 6.69 4.79 -1.02
CA ASN A 21 6.06 5.99 -1.56
C ASN A 21 5.22 5.63 -2.77
N PHE A 22 3.93 5.99 -2.76
CA PHE A 22 3.09 5.89 -3.94
C PHE A 22 2.10 7.05 -4.02
N SER A 23 1.69 7.37 -5.25
CA SER A 23 0.78 8.47 -5.51
C SER A 23 -0.23 8.16 -6.60
N LYS A 24 -1.31 8.96 -6.66
CA LYS A 24 -2.32 8.96 -7.73
C LYS A 24 -3.18 7.68 -7.84
N TYR A 25 -3.32 6.93 -6.76
CA TYR A 25 -4.21 5.76 -6.72
C TYR A 25 -5.62 6.14 -6.26
N ARG A 26 -6.37 6.84 -7.11
CA ARG A 26 -7.76 7.30 -6.83
C ARG A 26 -8.78 6.18 -6.56
N LYS A 27 -8.45 4.92 -6.85
CA LYS A 27 -9.33 3.75 -6.62
C LYS A 27 -8.86 2.86 -5.46
N LEU A 28 -7.75 3.20 -4.81
CA LEU A 28 -7.23 2.45 -3.67
C LEU A 28 -8.05 2.84 -2.45
N LYS A 29 -9.03 2.00 -2.12
CA LYS A 29 -9.89 2.23 -0.96
C LYS A 29 -9.28 1.80 0.37
N LYS A 30 -8.55 0.67 0.35
CA LYS A 30 -7.99 0.07 1.56
C LYS A 30 -6.58 -0.44 1.32
N LEU A 31 -5.71 -0.23 2.30
CA LEU A 31 -4.39 -0.85 2.37
C LEU A 31 -4.59 -2.25 2.96
N SER A 32 -4.60 -3.26 2.09
CA SER A 32 -4.96 -4.64 2.45
C SER A 32 -3.77 -5.43 3.03
N LYS A 33 -3.94 -6.76 3.12
CA LYS A 33 -2.98 -7.74 3.65
C LYS A 33 -1.53 -7.55 3.17
N GLY A 34 -1.32 -7.14 1.91
CA GLY A 34 0.01 -6.86 1.37
C GLY A 34 0.79 -5.82 2.18
N PHE A 35 0.12 -4.79 2.70
CA PHE A 35 0.76 -3.76 3.53
C PHE A 35 1.08 -4.26 4.94
N LYS A 36 0.31 -5.22 5.47
CA LYS A 36 0.58 -5.81 6.80
C LYS A 36 1.87 -6.63 6.83
N SER A 37 2.35 -7.07 5.67
CA SER A 37 3.61 -7.81 5.55
C SER A 37 4.86 -6.92 5.62
N LEU A 38 4.71 -5.60 5.45
CA LEU A 38 5.81 -4.64 5.44
C LEU A 38 6.25 -4.32 6.87
N THR A 39 6.73 -5.33 7.60
CA THR A 39 7.02 -5.26 9.03
C THR A 39 8.18 -4.32 9.36
N CYS A 40 9.12 -4.12 8.44
CA CYS A 40 10.23 -3.18 8.60
C CYS A 40 9.91 -1.76 8.10
N LEU A 41 8.67 -1.46 7.69
CA LEU A 41 8.32 -0.16 7.12
C LEU A 41 8.36 0.95 8.17
N LYS A 42 9.24 1.92 7.96
CA LYS A 42 9.44 3.10 8.82
C LYS A 42 8.79 4.34 8.24
N LYS A 43 8.74 4.47 6.92
CA LYS A 43 8.15 5.64 6.24
C LYS A 43 7.17 5.23 5.16
N LEU A 44 5.92 5.64 5.34
CA LEU A 44 4.86 5.50 4.35
C LEU A 44 4.46 6.89 3.85
N LYS A 45 4.65 7.15 2.56
CA LYS A 45 4.26 8.40 1.90
C LYS A 45 3.16 8.11 0.88
N VAL A 46 1.98 8.70 1.09
CA VAL A 46 0.81 8.52 0.21
C VAL A 46 0.32 9.89 -0.24
N TRP A 47 0.19 10.06 -1.56
CA TRP A 47 -0.22 11.35 -2.15
C TRP A 47 -1.30 11.16 -3.20
N LYS A 48 -2.28 12.06 -3.27
CA LYS A 48 -3.32 12.05 -4.32
C LYS A 48 -4.07 10.70 -4.40
N CYS A 49 -4.40 10.11 -3.25
CA CYS A 49 -5.19 8.88 -3.11
C CYS A 49 -6.56 9.22 -2.51
N GLU A 50 -7.44 9.78 -3.34
CA GLU A 50 -8.71 10.41 -2.91
C GLU A 50 -9.72 9.43 -2.29
N ALA A 51 -9.68 8.15 -2.67
CA ALA A 51 -10.61 7.15 -2.17
C ALA A 51 -10.06 6.33 -0.99
N LEU A 52 -8.86 6.64 -0.49
CA LEU A 52 -8.24 5.88 0.59
C LEU A 52 -8.99 6.14 1.89
N GLU A 53 -9.69 5.13 2.38
CA GLU A 53 -10.34 5.14 3.69
C GLU A 53 -9.25 5.05 4.77
N GLU A 54 -9.38 5.88 5.80
CA GLU A 54 -8.47 5.90 6.95
C GLU A 54 -8.37 4.51 7.60
N PHE A 55 -7.24 4.22 8.23
CA PHE A 55 -7.00 2.95 8.92
C PHE A 55 -7.98 2.80 10.09
N SER A 56 -9.11 2.12 9.88
CA SER A 56 -9.95 1.57 10.95
C SER A 56 -9.42 0.21 11.39
#